data_AF-A0A9E2PNK8-F1
#
_entry.id   AF-A0A9E2PNK8-F1
#
_cell.length_a   1.000
_cell.length_b   1.000
_cell.length_c   1.000
_cell.angle_alpha   90.00
_cell.angle_beta   90.00
_cell.angle_gamma   90.00
#
_symmetry.space_group_name_H-M   'P 1'
#
loop_
_entity.id
_entity.type
_entity.pdbx_description
1 polymer ?
#
loop_
_entity_poly.entity_id
_entity_poly.type
_entity_poly.pdbx_seq_one_letter_code
_entity_poly.pdbx_strand_id
1 'polypeptide(L)'
;MNASRIKSNGISPIVVITCLILLGGILTGAQIHGFSFASWHSVIDGSPHREVFFNKSNYYRTDDWIVMLPHMLAQRADQPPFAAENRLIGDGHYNMLITGAAPARDPMVLFRPQVWGYFISGDIGMAFQWWFYSFGAWIAVWLVLRRLTGNDEWTSACGATALLFSPFFQAWSLNCTPTVIFACGTLLALIRLRTARSTFQLLLSTVLLAWFGMAFLLTFNYLPYLITLLYFIVFVFTEMALTRQSPNATGDDMAVRPHGPDLADGREAPSR
;
A
#
# COMPACT_ATOMS: atom_id res chain seq x y z
N MET A 1 0.90 10.35 -40.61
CA MET A 1 0.18 9.11 -40.22
C MET A 1 -0.52 9.36 -38.90
N ASN A 2 -1.85 9.53 -38.92
CA ASN A 2 -2.66 9.71 -37.72
C ASN A 2 -2.79 8.37 -37.00
N ALA A 3 -2.03 8.17 -35.92
CA ALA A 3 -2.29 7.10 -34.98
C ALA A 3 -3.66 7.38 -34.34
N SER A 4 -4.69 6.69 -34.82
CA SER A 4 -6.01 6.65 -34.22
C SER A 4 -5.84 6.27 -32.75
N ARG A 5 -6.09 7.22 -31.83
CA ARG A 5 -6.33 6.91 -30.42
C ARG A 5 -7.50 5.94 -30.39
N ILE A 6 -7.20 4.65 -30.24
CA ILE A 6 -8.17 3.65 -29.81
C ILE A 6 -8.69 4.19 -28.48
N LYS A 7 -9.92 4.71 -28.46
CA LYS A 7 -10.62 5.00 -27.22
C LYS A 7 -10.85 3.66 -26.56
N SER A 8 -9.90 3.25 -25.72
CA SER A 8 -10.10 2.19 -24.75
C SER A 8 -11.34 2.58 -23.95
N ASN A 9 -12.38 1.75 -24.04
CA ASN A 9 -13.53 1.84 -23.15
C ASN A 9 -13.05 1.42 -21.75
N GLY A 10 -12.31 2.30 -21.10
CA GLY A 10 -11.73 2.05 -19.78
C GLY A 10 -12.82 1.80 -18.76
N ILE A 11 -12.62 0.80 -17.92
CA ILE A 11 -13.54 0.49 -16.82
C ILE A 11 -13.48 1.67 -15.83
N SER A 12 -14.65 2.19 -15.43
CA SER A 12 -14.71 3.29 -14.46
C SER A 12 -14.10 2.87 -13.12
N PRO A 13 -13.14 3.63 -12.56
CA PRO A 13 -12.51 3.26 -11.30
C PRO A 13 -13.48 3.15 -10.13
N ILE A 14 -14.50 3.99 -10.15
CA ILE A 14 -15.57 3.99 -9.13
C ILE A 14 -16.32 2.67 -9.15
N VAL A 15 -16.58 2.09 -10.34
CA VAL A 15 -17.30 0.81 -10.46
C VAL A 15 -16.47 -0.31 -9.87
N VAL A 16 -15.18 -0.39 -10.18
CA VAL A 16 -14.27 -1.42 -9.64
C VAL A 16 -14.19 -1.32 -8.11
N ILE A 17 -13.96 -0.12 -7.58
CA ILE A 17 -13.86 0.14 -6.14
C ILE A 17 -15.16 -0.27 -5.44
N THR A 18 -16.30 0.17 -5.95
CA THR A 18 -17.61 -0.18 -5.37
C THR A 18 -17.85 -1.67 -5.38
N CYS A 19 -17.54 -2.37 -6.48
CA CYS A 19 -17.70 -3.83 -6.55
C CYS A 19 -16.85 -4.55 -5.51
N LEU A 20 -15.57 -4.15 -5.34
CA LEU A 20 -14.68 -4.76 -4.36
C LEU A 20 -15.09 -4.45 -2.91
N ILE A 21 -15.56 -3.23 -2.63
CA ILE A 21 -16.09 -2.88 -1.30
C ILE A 21 -17.34 -3.71 -0.97
N LEU A 22 -18.28 -3.82 -1.91
CA LEU A 22 -19.50 -4.61 -1.73
C LEU A 22 -19.16 -6.09 -1.53
N LEU A 23 -18.26 -6.64 -2.35
CA LEU A 23 -17.80 -8.01 -2.19
C LEU A 23 -17.13 -8.23 -0.84
N GLY A 24 -16.24 -7.33 -0.42
CA GLY A 24 -15.60 -7.39 0.90
C GLY A 24 -16.62 -7.33 2.04
N GLY A 25 -17.65 -6.50 1.92
CA GLY A 25 -18.75 -6.42 2.88
C GLY A 25 -19.56 -7.71 2.96
N ILE A 26 -19.90 -8.32 1.82
CA ILE A 26 -20.61 -9.60 1.76
C ILE A 26 -19.78 -10.71 2.42
N LEU A 27 -18.50 -10.81 2.07
CA LEU A 27 -17.61 -11.84 2.61
C LEU A 27 -17.34 -11.63 4.11
N THR A 28 -17.25 -10.38 4.56
CA THR A 28 -17.16 -10.02 5.99
C THR A 28 -18.42 -10.43 6.74
N GLY A 29 -19.61 -10.13 6.19
CA GLY A 29 -20.88 -10.51 6.80
C GLY A 29 -21.07 -12.03 6.86
N ALA A 30 -20.53 -12.76 5.88
CA ALA A 30 -20.47 -14.21 5.86
C ALA A 30 -19.33 -14.80 6.71
N GLN A 31 -18.52 -13.97 7.38
CA GLN A 31 -17.38 -14.37 8.22
C GLN A 31 -16.31 -15.18 7.46
N ILE A 32 -16.18 -14.95 6.15
CA ILE A 32 -15.22 -15.66 5.30
C ILE A 32 -13.89 -14.90 5.29
N HIS A 33 -12.80 -15.60 5.59
CA HIS A 33 -11.44 -15.05 5.53
C HIS A 33 -10.40 -16.10 5.15
N GLY A 34 -9.23 -15.65 4.72
CA GLY A 34 -8.12 -16.54 4.35
C GLY A 34 -7.08 -16.80 5.45
N PHE A 35 -7.29 -16.32 6.67
CA PHE A 35 -6.39 -16.65 7.77
C PHE A 35 -6.40 -18.14 8.08
N SER A 36 -5.22 -18.69 8.37
CA SER A 36 -5.04 -20.08 8.82
C SER A 36 -5.41 -20.28 10.29
N PHE A 37 -6.46 -19.61 10.76
CA PHE A 37 -6.91 -19.65 12.15
C PHE A 37 -7.28 -21.07 12.61
N ALA A 38 -7.77 -21.90 11.69
CA ALA A 38 -7.99 -23.32 11.88
C ALA A 38 -6.75 -24.07 12.42
N SER A 39 -5.53 -23.62 12.09
CA SER A 39 -4.30 -24.23 12.63
C SER A 39 -4.20 -24.12 14.15
N TRP A 40 -4.94 -23.18 14.76
CA TRP A 40 -4.93 -22.97 16.20
C TRP A 40 -5.51 -24.15 16.98
N HIS A 41 -6.39 -24.95 16.36
CA HIS A 41 -6.86 -26.23 16.92
C HIS A 41 -5.70 -27.15 17.33
N SER A 42 -4.60 -27.16 16.59
CA SER A 42 -3.41 -27.95 16.94
C SER A 42 -2.73 -27.53 18.26
N VAL A 43 -3.05 -26.34 18.77
CA VAL A 43 -2.47 -25.77 19.98
C VAL A 43 -3.45 -25.82 21.16
N ILE A 44 -4.75 -25.66 20.89
CA ILE A 44 -5.77 -25.49 21.95
C ILE A 44 -6.48 -26.80 22.35
N ASP A 45 -6.89 -27.64 21.39
CA ASP A 45 -7.84 -28.73 21.67
C ASP A 45 -7.70 -29.98 20.79
N GLY A 46 -6.93 -29.91 19.70
CA GLY A 46 -6.75 -30.99 18.73
C GLY A 46 -7.99 -31.31 17.91
N SER A 47 -9.00 -30.44 17.87
CA SER A 47 -10.24 -30.74 17.15
C SER A 47 -10.09 -30.59 15.62
N PRO A 48 -10.95 -31.23 14.81
CA PRO A 48 -10.85 -31.17 13.36
C PRO A 48 -11.16 -29.77 12.80
N HIS A 49 -10.47 -29.37 11.73
CA HIS A 49 -10.63 -28.07 11.06
C HIS A 49 -11.92 -28.00 10.20
N ARG A 50 -13.10 -27.97 10.83
CA ARG A 50 -14.42 -28.00 10.15
C ARG A 50 -14.76 -26.69 9.43
N GLU A 51 -14.08 -25.62 9.80
CA GLU A 51 -14.23 -24.25 9.31
C GLU A 51 -13.44 -23.98 8.01
N VAL A 52 -12.65 -24.93 7.51
CA VAL A 52 -11.89 -24.79 6.26
C VAL A 52 -12.76 -25.16 5.06
N PHE A 53 -13.12 -24.17 4.25
CA PHE A 53 -13.92 -24.38 3.02
C PHE A 53 -13.09 -24.87 1.83
N PHE A 54 -11.84 -24.44 1.72
CA PHE A 54 -10.99 -24.71 0.55
C PHE A 54 -9.55 -25.02 0.96
N ASN A 55 -8.95 -26.00 0.29
CA ASN A 55 -7.58 -26.47 0.52
C ASN A 55 -7.33 -26.90 1.98
N LYS A 56 -6.28 -26.40 2.63
CA LYS A 56 -5.87 -26.74 3.99
C LYS A 56 -5.34 -25.51 4.73
N SER A 57 -5.50 -25.52 6.05
CA SER A 57 -4.87 -24.53 6.91
C SER A 57 -3.35 -24.62 6.81
N ASN A 58 -2.67 -23.47 6.77
CA ASN A 58 -1.24 -23.39 6.55
C ASN A 58 -0.50 -23.02 7.85
N TYR A 59 0.50 -23.83 8.21
CA TYR A 59 1.32 -23.63 9.40
C TYR A 59 2.48 -22.64 9.23
N TYR A 60 2.86 -22.26 8.01
CA TYR A 60 4.06 -21.43 7.78
C TYR A 60 3.97 -20.02 8.36
N ARG A 61 2.76 -19.45 8.45
CA ARG A 61 2.49 -18.08 8.93
C ARG A 61 2.12 -18.07 10.41
N THR A 62 2.91 -18.75 11.25
CA THR A 62 2.63 -18.84 12.69
C THR A 62 2.47 -17.45 13.32
N ASP A 63 3.28 -16.47 12.91
CA ASP A 63 3.16 -15.10 13.40
C ASP A 63 1.78 -14.47 13.13
N ASP A 64 1.05 -14.89 12.09
CA ASP A 64 -0.33 -14.45 11.88
C ASP A 64 -1.29 -15.15 12.85
N TRP A 65 -1.35 -16.48 12.82
CA TRP A 65 -2.43 -17.24 13.48
C TRP A 65 -2.14 -17.67 14.93
N ILE A 66 -0.87 -17.77 15.35
CA ILE A 66 -0.49 -18.09 16.74
C ILE A 66 -0.10 -16.85 17.54
N VAL A 67 0.32 -15.76 16.87
CA VAL A 67 0.72 -14.52 17.54
C VAL A 67 -0.35 -13.44 17.31
N MET A 68 -0.41 -12.84 16.12
CA MET A 68 -1.18 -11.61 15.92
C MET A 68 -2.68 -11.77 16.11
N LEU A 69 -3.31 -12.81 15.55
CA LEU A 69 -4.77 -13.03 15.70
C LEU A 69 -5.17 -13.25 17.17
N PRO A 70 -4.49 -14.10 17.96
CA PRO A 70 -4.74 -14.21 19.39
C PRO A 70 -4.64 -12.88 20.15
N HIS A 71 -3.68 -12.00 19.82
CA HIS A 71 -3.59 -10.67 20.43
C HIS A 71 -4.87 -9.84 20.17
N MET A 72 -5.41 -9.88 18.95
CA MET A 72 -6.63 -9.15 18.60
C MET A 72 -7.87 -9.73 19.26
N LEU A 73 -7.96 -11.06 19.37
CA LEU A 73 -9.07 -11.75 20.04
C LEU A 73 -9.02 -11.55 21.56
N ALA A 74 -7.82 -11.54 22.15
CA ALA A 74 -7.60 -11.27 23.57
C ALA A 74 -8.09 -9.88 23.99
N GLN A 75 -8.00 -8.86 23.11
CA GLN A 75 -8.55 -7.52 23.41
C GLN A 75 -10.05 -7.52 23.68
N ARG A 76 -10.78 -8.43 23.03
CA ARG A 76 -12.22 -8.57 23.24
C ARG A 76 -12.53 -9.41 24.48
N ALA A 77 -11.69 -10.40 24.77
CA ALA A 77 -11.85 -11.30 25.90
C ALA A 77 -11.45 -10.64 27.24
N ASP A 78 -10.59 -9.62 27.21
CA ASP A 78 -10.11 -8.92 28.40
C ASP A 78 -11.21 -8.14 29.14
N GLN A 79 -10.94 -7.75 30.38
CA GLN A 79 -11.84 -7.01 31.26
C GLN A 79 -11.12 -5.80 31.89
N PRO A 80 -11.49 -4.55 31.53
CA PRO A 80 -12.52 -4.19 30.56
C PRO A 80 -12.09 -4.53 29.12
N PRO A 81 -13.02 -4.90 28.22
CA PRO A 81 -12.68 -5.19 26.83
C PRO A 81 -12.21 -3.90 26.17
N PHE A 82 -11.19 -3.98 25.33
CA PHE A 82 -10.74 -2.79 24.61
C PHE A 82 -9.55 -2.07 25.26
N ALA A 83 -9.06 -2.52 26.42
CA ALA A 83 -8.13 -1.74 27.22
C ALA A 83 -6.80 -1.44 26.50
N ALA A 84 -6.13 -0.35 26.90
CA ALA A 84 -4.83 0.02 26.34
C ALA A 84 -3.72 -0.96 26.77
N GLU A 85 -3.84 -1.53 27.98
CA GLU A 85 -3.03 -2.65 28.46
C GLU A 85 -3.91 -3.90 28.50
N ASN A 86 -3.41 -5.02 27.97
CA ASN A 86 -4.13 -6.29 27.95
C ASN A 86 -3.64 -7.21 29.07
N ARG A 87 -4.56 -7.70 29.90
CA ARG A 87 -4.26 -8.55 31.06
C ARG A 87 -4.09 -10.03 30.74
N LEU A 88 -4.49 -10.45 29.53
CA LEU A 88 -4.45 -11.84 29.07
C LEU A 88 -3.18 -12.17 28.28
N ILE A 89 -2.32 -11.18 28.03
CA ILE A 89 -1.12 -11.32 27.21
C ILE A 89 0.12 -11.08 28.07
N GLY A 90 1.10 -11.99 27.98
CA GLY A 90 2.39 -11.84 28.65
C GLY A 90 2.26 -11.81 30.17
N ASP A 91 2.80 -10.76 30.78
CA ASP A 91 2.75 -10.49 32.23
C ASP A 91 1.47 -9.74 32.67
N GLY A 92 0.53 -9.53 31.75
CA GLY A 92 -0.73 -8.84 32.00
C GLY A 92 -0.64 -7.31 31.90
N HIS A 93 0.49 -6.76 31.43
CA HIS A 93 0.71 -5.33 31.22
C HIS A 93 1.06 -5.00 29.76
N TYR A 94 0.66 -5.88 28.84
CA TYR A 94 1.06 -5.74 27.44
C TYR A 94 0.34 -4.57 26.78
N ASN A 95 1.11 -3.57 26.32
CA ASN A 95 0.56 -2.36 25.71
C ASN A 95 0.07 -2.64 24.29
N MET A 96 -1.23 -2.46 24.07
CA MET A 96 -1.91 -2.73 22.80
C MET A 96 -1.92 -1.54 21.85
N LEU A 97 -1.52 -0.36 22.30
CA LEU A 97 -1.36 0.81 21.43
C LEU A 97 -0.13 0.68 20.54
N ILE A 98 0.94 0.03 21.02
CA ILE A 98 2.17 -0.24 20.23
C ILE A 98 2.01 -1.43 19.28
N THR A 99 1.05 -2.32 19.55
CA THR A 99 0.74 -3.46 18.67
C THR A 99 -0.09 -2.95 17.49
N GLY A 100 0.56 -2.78 16.33
CA GLY A 100 -0.01 -2.06 15.18
C GLY A 100 -1.36 -2.59 14.64
N ALA A 101 -1.73 -3.82 14.97
CA ALA A 101 -2.98 -4.45 14.55
C ALA A 101 -3.99 -4.69 15.70
N ALA A 102 -3.69 -4.28 16.93
CA ALA A 102 -4.59 -4.52 18.05
C ALA A 102 -5.75 -3.50 18.10
N PRO A 103 -7.01 -3.95 18.26
CA PRO A 103 -8.14 -3.07 18.54
C PRO A 103 -8.08 -2.60 19.99
N ALA A 104 -7.79 -1.31 20.22
CA ALA A 104 -7.85 -0.68 21.54
C ALA A 104 -8.84 0.49 21.53
N ARG A 105 -9.55 0.72 22.64
CA ARG A 105 -10.47 1.84 22.85
C ARG A 105 -9.66 3.10 23.17
N ASP A 106 -8.99 3.59 22.15
CA ASP A 106 -8.18 4.79 22.19
C ASP A 106 -8.51 5.68 20.99
N PRO A 107 -8.46 7.03 21.09
CA PRO A 107 -8.75 7.92 19.96
C PRO A 107 -7.93 7.62 18.69
N MET A 108 -6.73 7.05 18.82
CA MET A 108 -5.90 6.65 17.69
C MET A 108 -6.49 5.50 16.86
N VAL A 109 -7.46 4.75 17.39
CA VAL A 109 -8.16 3.71 16.63
C VAL A 109 -8.89 4.26 15.41
N LEU A 110 -9.22 5.55 15.44
CA LEU A 110 -9.76 6.28 14.31
C LEU A 110 -8.87 6.13 13.07
N PHE A 111 -7.56 6.12 13.26
CA PHE A 111 -6.57 5.99 12.19
C PHE A 111 -6.16 4.53 11.92
N ARG A 112 -6.87 3.57 12.52
CA ARG A 112 -6.65 2.13 12.34
C ARG A 112 -7.93 1.45 11.83
N PRO A 113 -8.50 1.88 10.69
CA PRO A 113 -9.75 1.31 10.19
C PRO A 113 -9.71 -0.20 10.04
N GLN A 114 -8.55 -0.79 9.75
CA GLN A 114 -8.35 -2.24 9.60
C GLN A 114 -8.79 -3.08 10.80
N VAL A 115 -8.87 -2.52 12.01
CA VAL A 115 -9.25 -3.27 13.22
C VAL A 115 -10.71 -3.06 13.64
N TRP A 116 -11.47 -2.23 12.92
CA TRP A 116 -12.80 -1.82 13.38
C TRP A 116 -13.81 -2.97 13.49
N GLY A 117 -13.69 -3.99 12.63
CA GLY A 117 -14.57 -5.16 12.69
C GLY A 117 -14.54 -5.89 14.03
N TYR A 118 -13.41 -5.84 14.76
CA TYR A 118 -13.25 -6.52 16.05
C TYR A 118 -14.12 -5.94 17.17
N PHE A 119 -14.54 -4.68 17.04
CA PHE A 119 -15.51 -4.09 17.97
C PHE A 119 -16.91 -4.69 17.81
N ILE A 120 -17.21 -5.31 16.67
CA ILE A 120 -18.50 -5.97 16.40
C ILE A 120 -18.46 -7.42 16.89
N SER A 121 -17.60 -8.27 16.31
CA SER A 121 -17.32 -9.64 16.76
C SER A 121 -15.88 -10.06 16.42
N GLY A 122 -15.38 -11.15 17.02
CA GLY A 122 -14.07 -11.70 16.66
C GLY A 122 -14.03 -12.16 15.19
N ASP A 123 -15.03 -12.92 14.76
CA ASP A 123 -15.12 -13.46 13.39
C ASP A 123 -15.30 -12.38 12.33
N ILE A 124 -16.18 -11.40 12.61
CA ILE A 124 -16.36 -10.22 11.76
C ILE A 124 -15.06 -9.41 11.72
N GLY A 125 -14.36 -9.27 12.85
CA GLY A 125 -13.06 -8.62 12.91
C GLY A 125 -12.02 -9.26 12.00
N MET A 126 -11.85 -10.57 12.08
CA MET A 126 -10.94 -11.33 11.24
C MET A 126 -11.30 -11.21 9.76
N ALA A 127 -12.56 -11.40 9.41
CA ALA A 127 -13.01 -11.29 8.02
C ALA A 127 -12.87 -9.87 7.47
N PHE A 128 -13.29 -8.88 8.23
CA PHE A 128 -13.14 -7.48 7.86
C PHE A 128 -11.66 -7.12 7.63
N GLN A 129 -10.77 -7.49 8.54
CA GLN A 129 -9.35 -7.19 8.42
C GLN A 129 -8.73 -7.85 7.19
N TRP A 130 -9.07 -9.11 6.92
CA TRP A 130 -8.58 -9.85 5.76
C TRP A 130 -8.94 -9.15 4.44
N TRP A 131 -10.20 -8.75 4.28
CA TRP A 131 -10.65 -8.08 3.06
C TRP A 131 -10.22 -6.61 2.99
N PHE A 132 -10.09 -5.94 4.14
CA PHE A 132 -9.49 -4.61 4.20
C PHE A 132 -8.05 -4.64 3.67
N TYR A 133 -7.25 -5.63 4.07
CA TYR A 133 -5.89 -5.80 3.57
C TYR A 133 -5.88 -6.20 2.10
N SER A 134 -6.62 -7.24 1.72
CA SER A 134 -6.59 -7.77 0.36
C SER A 134 -7.11 -6.75 -0.67
N PHE A 135 -8.34 -6.26 -0.50
CA PHE A 135 -8.95 -5.34 -1.46
C PHE A 135 -8.46 -3.91 -1.26
N GLY A 136 -8.23 -3.46 -0.03
CA GLY A 136 -7.71 -2.12 0.23
C GLY A 136 -6.33 -1.93 -0.39
N ALA A 137 -5.41 -2.90 -0.25
CA ALA A 137 -4.08 -2.79 -0.83
C ALA A 137 -4.12 -2.87 -2.35
N TRP A 138 -4.91 -3.81 -2.89
CA TRP A 138 -5.08 -3.91 -4.34
C TRP A 138 -5.60 -2.60 -4.94
N ILE A 139 -6.67 -2.02 -4.37
CA ILE A 139 -7.25 -0.75 -4.82
C ILE A 139 -6.23 0.37 -4.71
N ALA A 140 -5.54 0.49 -3.58
CA ALA A 140 -4.61 1.60 -3.33
C ALA A 140 -3.42 1.56 -4.31
N VAL A 141 -2.82 0.40 -4.50
CA VAL A 141 -1.71 0.20 -5.45
C VAL A 141 -2.18 0.38 -6.88
N TRP A 142 -3.33 -0.19 -7.25
CA TRP A 142 -3.90 -0.05 -8.58
C TRP A 142 -4.14 1.41 -8.94
N LEU A 143 -4.72 2.21 -8.02
CA LEU A 143 -4.96 3.63 -8.25
C LEU A 143 -3.66 4.43 -8.43
N VAL A 144 -2.60 4.10 -7.69
CA VAL A 144 -1.27 4.71 -7.87
C VAL A 144 -0.69 4.32 -9.22
N LEU A 145 -0.69 3.03 -9.56
CA LEU A 145 -0.18 2.54 -10.84
C LEU A 145 -0.91 3.15 -12.03
N ARG A 146 -2.24 3.33 -11.95
CA ARG A 146 -3.01 4.06 -12.99
C ARG A 146 -2.48 5.47 -13.23
N ARG A 147 -1.94 6.15 -12.21
CA ARG A 147 -1.32 7.47 -12.41
C ARG A 147 0.03 7.37 -13.11
N LEU A 148 0.79 6.31 -12.85
CA LEU A 148 2.12 6.08 -13.42
C LEU A 148 2.06 5.54 -14.86
N THR A 149 1.06 4.73 -15.18
CA THR A 149 0.89 4.07 -16.50
C THR A 149 0.03 4.88 -17.48
N GLY A 150 -0.35 6.11 -17.14
CA GLY A 150 -1.21 6.94 -18.01
C GLY A 150 -2.67 6.45 -18.08
N ASN A 151 -3.16 5.79 -17.03
CA ASN A 151 -4.48 5.15 -16.90
C ASN A 151 -4.66 3.88 -17.75
N ASP A 152 -3.59 3.16 -18.04
CA ASP A 152 -3.72 1.81 -18.60
C ASP A 152 -4.24 0.84 -17.53
N GLU A 153 -5.50 0.43 -17.67
CA GLU A 153 -6.20 -0.40 -16.69
C GLU A 153 -5.57 -1.78 -16.54
N TRP A 154 -5.18 -2.40 -17.65
CA TRP A 154 -4.67 -3.77 -17.66
C TRP A 154 -3.30 -3.86 -16.99
N THR A 155 -2.36 -3.01 -17.39
CA THR A 155 -1.03 -2.97 -16.79
C THR A 155 -1.10 -2.61 -15.31
N SER A 156 -1.97 -1.67 -14.93
CA SER A 156 -2.12 -1.27 -13.54
C SER A 156 -2.72 -2.40 -12.69
N ALA A 157 -3.74 -3.10 -13.20
CA ALA A 157 -4.37 -4.21 -12.49
C ALA A 157 -3.43 -5.41 -12.36
N CYS A 158 -2.67 -5.73 -13.41
CA CYS A 158 -1.65 -6.78 -13.38
C CYS A 158 -0.55 -6.44 -12.37
N GLY A 159 -0.06 -5.19 -12.36
CA GLY A 159 0.95 -4.75 -11.41
C GLY A 159 0.47 -4.80 -9.95
N ALA A 160 -0.77 -4.34 -9.68
CA ALA A 160 -1.36 -4.42 -8.35
C ALA A 160 -1.53 -5.87 -7.88
N THR A 161 -1.95 -6.75 -8.79
CA THR A 161 -2.11 -8.18 -8.52
C THR A 161 -0.75 -8.84 -8.26
N ALA A 162 0.24 -8.61 -9.12
CA ALA A 162 1.58 -9.16 -8.97
C ALA A 162 2.23 -8.74 -7.64
N LEU A 163 2.04 -7.48 -7.25
CA LEU A 163 2.54 -6.95 -5.99
C LEU A 163 1.82 -7.58 -4.78
N LEU A 164 0.49 -7.71 -4.82
CA LEU A 164 -0.27 -8.35 -3.74
C LEU A 164 0.12 -9.81 -3.54
N PHE A 165 0.37 -10.55 -4.62
CA PHE A 165 0.81 -11.94 -4.58
C PHE A 165 2.32 -12.12 -4.47
N SER A 166 3.08 -11.03 -4.31
CA SER A 166 4.52 -11.13 -4.10
C SER A 166 4.84 -11.79 -2.75
N PRO A 167 5.97 -12.52 -2.63
CA PRO A 167 6.36 -13.16 -1.39
C PRO A 167 6.41 -12.21 -0.20
N PHE A 168 6.80 -10.94 -0.41
CA PHE A 168 6.86 -9.94 0.66
C PHE A 168 5.48 -9.66 1.26
N PHE A 169 4.47 -9.38 0.43
CA PHE A 169 3.11 -9.12 0.91
C PHE A 169 2.48 -10.36 1.53
N GLN A 170 2.72 -11.54 0.97
CA GLN A 170 2.20 -12.80 1.50
C GLN A 170 2.85 -13.18 2.84
N ALA A 171 4.15 -12.92 3.01
CA ALA A 171 4.90 -13.26 4.21
C ALA A 171 4.85 -12.20 5.32
N TRP A 172 4.33 -11.00 5.07
CA TRP A 172 4.27 -9.93 6.09
C TRP A 172 2.92 -9.20 6.07
N SER A 173 1.87 -9.89 5.63
CA SER A 173 0.58 -9.27 5.27
C SER A 173 -0.01 -8.42 6.40
N LEU A 174 -0.05 -8.93 7.64
CA LEU A 174 -0.59 -8.21 8.80
C LEU A 174 0.19 -6.94 9.17
N ASN A 175 1.46 -6.86 8.79
CA ASN A 175 2.35 -5.76 9.15
C ASN A 175 2.54 -4.74 8.01
N CYS A 176 2.87 -5.20 6.79
CA CYS A 176 3.24 -4.33 5.69
C CYS A 176 2.03 -3.81 4.88
N THR A 177 0.95 -4.59 4.81
CA THR A 177 -0.22 -4.25 3.98
C THR A 177 -0.90 -2.95 4.40
N PRO A 178 -1.22 -2.71 5.69
CA PRO A 178 -1.85 -1.45 6.08
C PRO A 178 -0.91 -0.25 5.82
N THR A 179 0.41 -0.42 6.01
CA THR A 179 1.40 0.60 5.65
C THR A 179 1.31 0.98 4.17
N VAL A 180 1.21 0.01 3.28
CA VAL A 180 1.11 0.24 1.83
C VAL A 180 -0.20 0.93 1.47
N ILE A 181 -1.33 0.51 2.05
CA ILE A 181 -2.64 1.14 1.86
C ILE A 181 -2.55 2.63 2.20
N PHE A 182 -2.05 2.95 3.39
CA PHE A 182 -2.01 4.33 3.87
C PHE A 182 -0.92 5.17 3.18
N ALA A 183 0.20 4.57 2.77
CA ALA A 183 1.20 5.24 1.93
C ALA A 183 0.63 5.65 0.58
N CYS A 184 -0.04 4.70 -0.10
CA CYS A 184 -0.68 4.95 -1.39
C CYS A 184 -1.82 5.98 -1.24
N GLY A 185 -2.62 5.89 -0.18
CA GLY A 185 -3.66 6.87 0.15
C GLY A 185 -3.09 8.29 0.34
N THR A 186 -1.99 8.41 1.09
CA THR A 186 -1.25 9.67 1.28
C THR A 186 -0.78 10.24 -0.06
N LEU A 187 -0.16 9.42 -0.90
CA LEU A 187 0.31 9.84 -2.23
C LEU A 187 -0.84 10.31 -3.13
N LEU A 188 -1.95 9.56 -3.16
CA LEU A 188 -3.13 9.90 -3.95
C LEU A 188 -3.78 11.21 -3.47
N ALA A 189 -3.84 11.42 -2.14
CA ALA A 189 -4.34 12.66 -1.56
C ALA A 189 -3.43 13.85 -1.91
N LEU A 190 -2.10 13.69 -1.87
CA LEU A 190 -1.15 14.71 -2.32
C LEU A 190 -1.32 15.05 -3.80
N ILE A 191 -1.45 14.04 -4.67
CA ILE A 191 -1.70 14.25 -6.11
C ILE A 191 -3.01 15.01 -6.31
N ARG A 192 -4.07 14.65 -5.57
CA ARG A 192 -5.37 15.30 -5.67
C ARG A 192 -5.34 16.75 -5.19
N LEU A 193 -4.60 17.03 -4.12
CA LEU A 193 -4.39 18.37 -3.58
C LEU A 193 -3.74 19.29 -4.63
N ARG A 194 -2.68 18.81 -5.30
CA ARG A 194 -1.99 19.55 -6.37
C ARG A 194 -2.84 19.81 -7.61
N THR A 195 -3.86 18.99 -7.83
CA THR A 195 -4.74 19.07 -9.01
C THR A 195 -6.13 19.60 -8.67
N ALA A 196 -6.35 20.07 -7.44
CA ALA A 196 -7.62 20.59 -6.98
C ALA A 196 -8.01 21.85 -7.78
N ARG A 197 -9.24 21.86 -8.29
CA ARG A 197 -9.80 22.98 -9.07
C ARG A 197 -10.91 23.74 -8.33
N SER A 198 -11.32 23.25 -7.16
CA SER A 198 -12.37 23.86 -6.34
C SER A 198 -12.02 23.79 -4.85
N THR A 199 -12.58 24.70 -4.06
CA THR A 199 -12.41 24.74 -2.60
C THR A 199 -12.82 23.45 -1.93
N PHE A 200 -13.91 22.82 -2.42
CA PHE A 200 -14.32 21.51 -1.93
C PHE A 200 -13.27 20.43 -2.20
N GLN A 201 -12.73 20.37 -3.42
CA GLN A 201 -11.68 19.41 -3.76
C GLN A 201 -10.41 19.64 -2.92
N LEU A 202 -10.06 20.91 -2.67
CA LEU A 202 -8.94 21.29 -1.82
C LEU A 202 -9.17 20.78 -0.39
N LEU A 203 -10.30 21.14 0.23
CA LEU A 203 -10.62 20.76 1.60
C LEU A 203 -10.67 19.24 1.77
N LEU A 204 -11.36 18.54 0.86
CA LEU A 204 -11.43 17.08 0.87
C LEU A 204 -10.04 16.46 0.75
N SER A 205 -9.18 16.96 -0.15
CA SER A 205 -7.82 16.44 -0.31
C SER A 205 -6.96 16.69 0.92
N THR A 206 -7.12 17.83 1.58
CA THR A 206 -6.41 18.14 2.84
C THR A 206 -6.86 17.22 3.97
N VAL A 207 -8.16 16.98 4.12
CA VAL A 207 -8.69 16.05 5.14
C VAL A 207 -8.20 14.63 4.88
N LEU A 208 -8.28 14.16 3.64
CA LEU A 208 -7.79 12.83 3.26
C LEU A 208 -6.28 12.72 3.46
N LEU A 209 -5.52 13.77 3.14
CA LEU A 209 -4.07 13.81 3.36
C LEU A 209 -3.73 13.70 4.84
N ALA A 210 -4.39 14.48 5.69
CA ALA A 210 -4.19 14.44 7.14
C ALA A 210 -4.54 13.06 7.70
N TRP A 211 -5.67 12.50 7.27
CA TRP A 211 -6.12 11.18 7.71
C TRP A 211 -5.18 10.05 7.28
N PHE A 212 -4.90 9.93 5.98
CA PHE A 212 -4.02 8.88 5.45
C PHE A 212 -2.59 9.06 5.95
N GLY A 213 -2.11 10.29 6.07
CA GLY A 213 -0.79 10.60 6.63
C GLY A 213 -0.68 10.15 8.08
N MET A 214 -1.69 10.45 8.91
CA MET A 214 -1.70 10.01 10.30
C MET A 214 -1.83 8.49 10.43
N ALA A 215 -2.75 7.87 9.67
CA ALA A 215 -2.90 6.41 9.62
C ALA A 215 -1.62 5.71 9.16
N PHE A 216 -0.93 6.30 8.19
CA PHE A 216 0.38 5.84 7.74
C PHE A 216 1.38 5.87 8.90
N LEU A 217 1.60 7.03 9.53
CA LEU A 217 2.56 7.20 10.63
C LEU A 217 2.28 6.25 11.81
N LEU A 218 1.01 6.07 12.19
CA LEU A 218 0.62 5.24 13.33
C LEU A 218 0.63 3.75 13.08
N THR A 219 0.54 3.35 11.81
CA THR A 219 0.69 1.95 11.39
C THR A 219 2.17 1.62 11.20
N PHE A 220 3.00 2.63 10.94
CA PHE A 220 4.44 2.52 10.72
C PHE A 220 5.22 2.23 12.02
N ASN A 221 4.97 1.09 12.65
CA ASN A 221 5.58 0.72 13.94
C ASN A 221 6.89 -0.08 13.82
N TYR A 222 7.34 -0.42 12.61
CA TYR A 222 8.57 -1.20 12.40
C TYR A 222 9.69 -0.33 11.81
N LEU A 223 10.61 0.09 12.67
CA LEU A 223 11.73 0.99 12.38
C LEU A 223 12.57 0.58 11.14
N PRO A 224 12.84 -0.71 10.86
CA PRO A 224 13.55 -1.11 9.63
C PRO A 224 12.83 -0.72 8.32
N TYR A 225 11.49 -0.63 8.32
CA TYR A 225 10.76 -0.13 7.15
C TYR A 225 11.03 1.37 6.94
N LEU A 226 11.30 2.16 7.99
CA LEU A 226 11.53 3.61 7.88
C LEU A 226 12.85 3.85 7.15
N ILE A 227 13.84 3.02 7.44
CA ILE A 227 15.16 3.06 6.80
C ILE A 227 15.02 2.79 5.29
N THR A 228 14.27 1.76 4.91
CA THR A 228 14.08 1.40 3.49
C THR A 228 13.30 2.48 2.74
N LEU A 229 12.25 3.03 3.36
CA LEU A 229 11.48 4.12 2.77
C LEU A 229 12.29 5.41 2.68
N LEU A 230 13.13 5.70 3.67
CA LEU A 230 14.05 6.85 3.66
C LEU A 230 15.02 6.74 2.49
N TYR A 231 15.59 5.55 2.23
CA TYR A 231 16.43 5.33 1.05
C TYR A 231 15.66 5.57 -0.26
N PHE A 232 14.43 5.07 -0.36
CA PHE A 232 13.58 5.32 -1.54
C PHE A 232 13.27 6.81 -1.72
N ILE A 233 12.91 7.52 -0.65
CA ILE A 233 12.66 8.97 -0.65
C ILE A 233 13.92 9.70 -1.10
N VAL A 234 15.08 9.43 -0.49
CA VAL A 234 16.36 10.04 -0.88
C VAL A 234 16.64 9.79 -2.36
N PHE A 235 16.45 8.57 -2.85
CA PHE A 235 16.64 8.25 -4.26
C PHE A 235 15.73 9.08 -5.19
N VAL A 236 14.42 9.10 -4.92
CA VAL A 236 13.44 9.87 -5.72
C VAL A 236 13.73 11.36 -5.68
N PHE A 237 14.03 11.93 -4.50
CA PHE A 237 14.34 13.35 -4.38
C PHE A 237 15.67 13.71 -5.04
N THR A 238 16.68 12.84 -4.98
CA THR A 238 17.96 13.01 -5.69
C THR A 238 17.70 13.03 -7.19
N GLU A 239 16.95 12.07 -7.72
CA GLU A 239 16.59 12.04 -9.14
C GLU A 239 15.81 13.30 -9.57
N MET A 240 14.82 13.72 -8.78
CA MET A 240 14.08 14.96 -9.04
C MET A 240 14.98 16.21 -9.00
N ALA A 241 15.98 16.25 -8.13
CA ALA A 241 16.94 17.34 -8.06
C ALA A 241 17.89 17.34 -9.27
N LEU A 242 18.37 16.17 -9.69
CA LEU A 242 19.21 15.99 -10.89
C LEU A 242 18.44 16.37 -12.16
N THR A 243 17.19 15.94 -12.28
CA THR A 243 16.33 16.26 -13.44
C THR A 243 16.06 17.77 -13.54
N ARG A 244 15.97 18.49 -12.41
CA ARG A 244 15.80 19.95 -12.37
C ARG A 244 17.06 20.73 -12.75
N GLN A 245 18.24 20.12 -12.68
CA GLN A 245 19.51 20.74 -13.08
C GLN A 245 19.85 20.54 -14.56
N SER A 246 19.02 19.77 -15.29
CA SER A 246 19.12 19.56 -16.74
C SER A 246 18.26 20.49 -17.65
N PRO A 247 18.05 21.81 -17.41
CA PRO A 247 17.34 22.65 -18.40
C PRO A 247 18.13 23.05 -19.65
N ASN A 248 19.47 22.91 -19.71
CA ASN A 248 20.30 23.58 -20.72
C ASN A 248 21.20 22.64 -21.58
N ALA A 249 20.72 21.47 -21.99
CA ALA A 249 21.45 20.61 -22.93
C ALA A 249 20.89 20.63 -24.37
N THR A 250 20.08 21.64 -24.71
CA THR A 250 19.60 21.86 -26.09
C THR A 250 19.60 23.36 -26.38
N GLY A 251 20.71 23.88 -26.91
CA GLY A 251 20.77 25.27 -27.36
C GLY A 251 22.10 25.71 -27.95
N ASP A 252 23.23 25.42 -27.29
CA ASP A 252 24.51 26.10 -27.60
C ASP A 252 25.58 25.27 -28.32
N ASP A 253 25.39 23.98 -28.55
CA ASP A 253 26.41 23.14 -29.23
C ASP A 253 26.33 23.16 -30.77
N MET A 254 25.52 24.04 -31.38
CA MET A 254 25.32 24.11 -32.85
C MET A 254 25.74 25.44 -33.49
N ALA A 255 26.48 26.30 -32.80
CA ALA A 255 27.23 27.40 -33.39
C ALA A 255 28.47 27.61 -32.52
N VAL A 256 29.69 27.31 -32.95
CA VAL A 256 30.48 28.09 -33.91
C VAL A 256 31.76 27.26 -34.17
N ARG A 257 32.00 26.83 -35.42
CA ARG A 257 33.37 26.61 -35.89
C ARG A 257 33.71 27.78 -36.81
N PRO A 258 34.63 28.68 -36.41
CA PRO A 258 35.04 29.77 -37.27
C PRO A 258 35.98 29.25 -38.37
N HIS A 259 35.84 29.89 -39.53
CA HIS A 259 36.66 29.75 -40.72
C HIS A 259 38.16 29.58 -40.42
N GLY A 260 38.77 28.55 -41.00
CA GLY A 260 40.23 28.40 -41.04
C GLY A 260 40.86 29.42 -42.01
N PRO A 261 42.10 29.89 -41.75
CA PRO A 261 42.75 30.87 -42.58
C PRO A 261 43.32 30.25 -43.87
N ASP A 262 43.08 30.96 -44.98
CA ASP A 262 43.83 30.84 -46.24
C ASP A 262 45.33 30.94 -45.99
N LEU A 263 46.08 29.92 -46.41
CA LEU A 263 47.52 29.99 -46.64
C LEU A 263 47.86 29.31 -47.98
N ALA A 264 48.02 30.17 -48.99
CA ALA A 264 49.03 30.18 -50.04
C ALA A 264 49.54 28.85 -50.65
N ASP A 265 49.26 28.73 -51.96
CA ASP A 265 50.23 28.60 -53.06
C ASP A 265 51.61 27.97 -52.74
N GLY A 266 51.93 26.86 -53.44
CA GLY A 266 53.32 26.39 -53.50
C GLY A 266 53.57 24.91 -53.82
N ARG A 267 53.32 24.51 -55.08
CA ARG A 267 54.12 23.56 -55.90
C ARG A 267 54.24 22.06 -55.55
N GLU A 268 53.98 21.28 -56.62
CA GLU A 268 54.69 20.08 -57.11
C GLU A 268 54.42 18.67 -56.51
N ALA A 269 53.50 17.95 -57.18
CA ALA A 269 53.70 16.70 -57.97
C ALA A 269 54.42 15.45 -57.37
N PRO A 270 54.33 14.25 -58.01
CA PRO A 270 53.11 13.48 -58.30
C PRO A 270 53.23 11.97 -57.96
N SER A 271 52.08 11.30 -58.01
CA SER A 271 51.83 9.89 -58.41
C SER A 271 52.62 8.74 -57.78
N ARG A 272 51.90 7.85 -57.07
CA ARG A 272 51.45 6.55 -57.59
C ARG A 272 50.37 5.95 -56.69
#